data_AF-A0A8S9MYT8-F1
#
_entry.id   AF-A0A8S9MYT8-F1
#
_cell.length_a   1.000
_cell.length_b   1.000
_cell.length_c   1.000
_cell.angle_alpha   90.00
_cell.angle_beta   90.00
_cell.angle_gamma   90.00
#
_symmetry.space_group_name_H-M   'P 1'
#
loop_
_entity.id
_entity.type
_entity.pdbx_description
1 polymer ?
#
loop_
_entity_poly.entity_id
_entity_poly.type
_entity_poly.pdbx_seq_one_letter_code
_entity_poly.pdbx_strand_id
1 'polypeptide(L)'
;MSNLQAAYAAAFKNLRPSAEDLPGELGLIVTSCWKEDPNERPNFTEIIQMLLRYLATVSPPQIVPPPVRRVFSSENVVFSPDSPGTCSLMNVREKDGSGQNVNAADSSEKETKGSFFFCCS
;
A
#
# COMPACT_ATOMS: atom_id res chain seq x y z
N MET A 1 -23.47 11.06 17.43
CA MET A 1 -22.98 12.37 16.96
C MET A 1 -22.82 12.28 15.46
N SER A 2 -23.49 13.14 14.69
CA SER A 2 -23.24 13.21 13.23
C SER A 2 -21.94 13.96 12.95
N ASN A 3 -21.32 13.74 11.79
CA ASN A 3 -20.11 14.46 11.37
C ASN A 3 -20.30 15.98 11.40
N LEU A 4 -21.50 16.45 11.03
CA LEU A 4 -21.83 17.87 11.06
C LEU A 4 -21.85 18.42 12.49
N GLN A 5 -22.43 17.67 13.44
CA GLN A 5 -22.44 18.07 14.86
C GLN A 5 -21.02 18.14 15.43
N ALA A 6 -20.16 17.18 15.09
CA ALA A 6 -18.76 17.16 15.51
C ALA A 6 -17.98 18.35 14.93
N ALA A 7 -18.14 18.62 13.64
CA ALA A 7 -17.51 19.77 12.99
C ALA A 7 -17.97 21.09 13.61
N TYR A 8 -19.28 21.24 13.85
CA TYR A 8 -19.83 22.43 14.50
C TYR A 8 -19.31 22.61 15.93
N ALA A 9 -19.32 21.56 16.75
CA ALA A 9 -18.81 21.62 18.12
C ALA A 9 -17.32 21.99 18.17
N ALA A 10 -16.51 21.44 17.26
CA ALA A 10 -15.10 21.75 17.17
C ALA A 10 -14.82 23.18 16.71
N ALA A 11 -15.55 23.67 15.71
CA ALA A 11 -15.27 24.97 15.09
C ALA A 11 -15.84 26.16 15.87
N PHE A 12 -17.03 26.02 16.47
CA PHE A 12 -17.73 27.15 17.10
C PHE A 12 -17.68 27.12 18.62
N LYS A 13 -17.58 25.93 19.21
CA LYS A 13 -17.53 25.77 20.67
C LYS A 13 -16.13 25.42 21.18
N ASN A 14 -15.16 25.28 20.28
CA ASN A 14 -13.81 24.80 20.60
C ASN A 14 -13.82 23.50 21.41
N LEU A 15 -14.85 22.66 21.23
CA LEU A 15 -14.95 21.39 21.93
C LEU A 15 -14.00 20.38 21.29
N ARG A 16 -13.11 19.84 22.12
CA ARG A 16 -12.27 18.69 21.79
C ARG A 16 -12.50 17.57 22.79
N PRO A 17 -12.36 16.30 22.39
CA PRO A 17 -12.29 15.19 23.34
C PRO A 17 -11.12 15.39 24.32
N SER A 18 -11.20 14.80 25.51
CA SER A 18 -10.05 14.79 26.42
C SER A 18 -8.86 14.06 25.80
N ALA A 19 -7.66 14.59 26.02
CA ALA A 19 -6.37 13.98 25.66
C ALA A 19 -5.59 13.50 26.90
N GLU A 20 -6.21 13.56 28.08
CA GLU A 20 -5.58 13.24 29.37
C GLU A 20 -5.27 11.73 29.49
N ASP A 21 -6.12 10.89 28.90
CA ASP A 21 -5.97 9.43 28.90
C ASP A 21 -4.96 8.93 27.85
N LEU A 22 -4.34 9.83 27.08
CA LEU A 22 -3.36 9.47 26.07
C LEU A 22 -1.96 9.34 26.67
N PRO A 23 -1.20 8.29 26.30
CA PRO A 23 0.13 8.07 26.83
C PRO A 23 1.14 9.12 26.35
N GLY A 24 1.81 9.79 27.30
CA GLY A 24 3.02 10.57 27.09
C GLY A 24 2.94 11.57 25.93
N GLU A 25 3.93 11.50 25.03
CA GLU A 25 4.08 12.39 23.86
C GLU A 25 2.87 12.35 22.89
N LEU A 26 2.04 11.30 22.92
CA LEU A 26 0.89 11.20 22.03
C LEU A 26 -0.17 12.25 22.35
N GLY A 27 -0.40 12.53 23.64
CA GLY A 27 -1.27 13.63 24.06
C GLY A 27 -0.78 14.96 23.51
N LEU A 28 0.53 15.22 23.63
CA LEU A 28 1.15 16.44 23.09
C LEU A 28 0.97 16.56 21.57
N ILE A 29 1.21 15.49 20.81
CA ILE A 29 1.02 15.48 19.35
C ILE A 29 -0.42 15.86 18.98
N VAL A 30 -1.40 15.18 19.57
CA VAL A 30 -2.82 15.44 19.31
C VAL A 30 -3.17 16.88 19.69
N THR A 31 -2.62 17.36 20.82
CA THR A 31 -2.93 18.71 21.30
C THR A 31 -2.26 19.84 20.51
N SER A 32 -1.16 19.57 19.82
CA SER A 32 -0.56 20.54 18.90
C SER A 32 -1.36 20.64 17.61
N CYS A 33 -1.90 19.51 17.11
CA CYS A 33 -2.71 19.48 15.89
C CYS A 33 -4.05 20.23 16.02
N TRP A 34 -4.60 20.34 17.22
CA TRP A 34 -5.92 20.93 17.44
C TRP A 34 -5.91 22.38 17.91
N LYS A 35 -4.75 23.07 17.84
CA LYS A 35 -4.60 24.48 18.23
C LYS A 35 -5.63 25.36 17.52
N GLU A 36 -6.15 26.35 18.22
CA GLU A 36 -7.15 27.26 17.67
C GLU A 36 -6.59 28.05 16.48
N ASP A 37 -5.41 28.66 16.67
CA ASP A 37 -4.65 29.29 15.59
C ASP A 37 -4.14 28.23 14.59
N PRO A 38 -4.49 28.34 13.30
CA PRO A 38 -3.97 27.47 12.25
C PRO A 38 -2.45 27.52 12.09
N ASN A 39 -1.80 28.66 12.38
CA ASN A 39 -0.35 28.83 12.21
C ASN A 39 0.46 28.14 13.30
N GLU A 40 -0.14 27.92 14.46
CA GLU A 40 0.45 27.19 15.58
C GLU A 40 0.36 25.67 15.40
N ARG A 41 -0.34 25.20 14.35
CA ARG A 41 -0.47 23.77 14.08
C ARG A 41 0.77 23.27 13.35
N PRO A 42 1.30 22.11 13.75
CA PRO A 42 2.43 21.51 13.06
C PRO A 42 2.04 21.13 11.62
N ASN A 43 2.97 21.29 10.69
CA ASN A 43 2.80 20.79 9.34
C ASN A 43 2.98 19.27 9.28
N PHE A 44 2.61 18.65 8.17
CA PHE A 44 2.65 17.19 8.05
C PHE A 44 4.06 16.60 8.26
N THR A 45 5.12 17.27 7.84
CA THR A 45 6.49 16.82 8.07
C THR A 45 6.82 16.77 9.56
N GLU A 46 6.41 17.79 10.32
CA GLU A 46 6.60 17.85 11.77
C GLU A 46 5.78 16.77 12.47
N ILE A 47 4.52 16.58 12.06
CA ILE A 47 3.64 15.52 12.60
C ILE A 47 4.28 14.15 12.40
N ILE A 48 4.79 13.86 11.19
CA ILE A 48 5.47 12.59 10.90
C ILE A 48 6.69 12.40 11.81
N GLN A 49 7.52 13.43 11.99
CA GLN A 49 8.70 13.34 12.86
C GLN A 49 8.33 13.14 14.33
N MET A 50 7.28 13.80 14.83
CA MET A 50 6.81 13.59 16.20
C MET A 50 6.30 12.16 16.38
N LEU A 51 5.51 11.64 15.42
CA LEU A 51 4.99 10.27 15.46
C LEU A 51 6.12 9.23 15.41
N LEU A 52 7.12 9.41 14.54
CA LEU A 52 8.27 8.51 14.48
C LEU A 52 9.07 8.48 15.80
N ARG A 53 9.27 9.64 16.43
CA ARG A 53 9.90 9.71 17.76
C ARG A 53 9.07 8.97 18.81
N TYR A 54 7.76 9.16 18.82
CA TYR A 54 6.88 8.43 19.72
C TYR A 54 6.92 6.91 19.49
N LEU A 55 6.88 6.46 18.24
CA LEU A 55 6.96 5.02 17.93
C LEU A 55 8.29 4.40 18.38
N ALA A 56 9.39 5.14 18.30
CA ALA A 56 10.70 4.69 18.78
C ALA A 56 10.74 4.50 20.31
N THR A 57 9.94 5.24 21.08
CA THR A 57 9.86 5.04 22.55
C THR A 57 8.95 3.88 22.93
N VAL A 58 7.86 3.65 22.17
CA VAL A 58 6.89 2.58 22.45
C VAL A 58 7.37 1.21 21.97
N SER A 59 8.19 1.17 20.91
CA SER A 59 8.81 -0.06 20.41
C SER A 59 10.33 0.01 20.60
N PRO A 60 10.87 -0.38 21.77
CA PRO A 60 12.30 -0.60 21.92
C PRO A 60 12.78 -1.53 20.80
N PRO A 61 13.95 -1.27 20.20
CA PRO A 61 14.53 -2.22 19.26
C PRO A 61 14.68 -3.55 20.01
N GLN A 62 13.92 -4.55 19.59
CA GLN A 62 14.08 -5.90 20.09
C GLN A 62 15.56 -6.25 19.88
N ILE A 63 16.27 -6.53 20.97
CA ILE A 63 17.59 -7.14 20.91
C ILE A 63 17.32 -8.55 20.37
N VAL A 64 17.21 -8.67 19.05
CA VAL A 64 17.25 -9.96 18.39
C VAL A 64 18.69 -10.43 18.53
N PRO A 65 18.97 -11.47 19.34
CA PRO A 65 20.29 -12.08 19.30
C PRO A 65 20.58 -12.45 17.84
N PRO A 66 21.84 -12.28 17.37
CA PRO A 66 22.18 -12.63 16.00
C PRO A 66 21.68 -14.05 15.73
N PRO A 67 21.06 -14.32 14.56
CA PRO A 67 20.59 -15.64 14.24
C PRO A 67 21.77 -16.59 14.41
N VAL A 68 21.69 -17.46 15.42
CA VAL A 68 22.72 -18.46 15.67
C VAL A 68 22.83 -19.25 14.38
N ARG A 69 23.92 -19.06 13.64
CA ARG A 69 24.26 -19.91 12.50
C ARG A 69 24.35 -21.32 13.07
N ARG A 70 23.27 -22.10 12.96
CA ARG A 70 23.37 -23.55 13.10
C ARG A 70 24.22 -24.00 11.93
N VAL A 71 25.51 -24.15 12.20
CA VAL A 71 26.42 -24.88 11.32
C VAL A 71 25.90 -26.31 11.35
N PHE A 72 24.97 -26.62 10.44
CA PHE A 72 24.76 -28.00 10.05
C PHE A 72 26.05 -28.41 9.35
N SER A 73 26.89 -29.15 10.07
CA SER A 73 27.94 -29.93 9.42
C SER A 73 27.20 -30.96 8.57
N SER A 74 26.96 -30.61 7.30
CA SER A 74 26.45 -31.56 6.33
C SER A 74 27.61 -32.50 6.02
N GLU A 75 27.64 -33.66 6.67
CA GLU A 75 28.37 -34.79 6.09
C GLU A 75 27.82 -35.01 4.68
N ASN A 76 28.73 -35.06 3.72
CA ASN A 76 28.45 -35.18 2.30
C ASN A 76 27.92 -36.59 2.02
N VAL A 77 26.63 -36.82 2.24
CA VAL A 77 25.98 -38.05 1.78
C VAL A 77 25.89 -37.96 0.26
N VAL A 78 26.71 -38.77 -0.40
CA VAL A 78 26.70 -38.98 -1.85
C VAL A 78 25.32 -39.53 -2.21
N PHE A 79 24.47 -38.70 -2.79
CA PHE A 79 23.24 -39.17 -3.42
C PHE A 79 23.60 -39.88 -4.71
N SER A 80 23.18 -41.14 -4.85
CA SER A 80 23.27 -41.89 -6.10
C SER A 80 22.53 -41.14 -7.21
N PRO A 81 23.12 -41.00 -8.41
CA PRO A 81 22.54 -40.18 -9.46
C PRO A 81 21.63 -41.05 -10.33
N ASP A 82 20.38 -41.26 -9.93
CA ASP A 82 19.43 -41.89 -10.85
C ASP A 82 18.03 -41.32 -10.68
N SER A 83 17.68 -40.36 -11.55
CA SER A 83 16.30 -40.26 -11.98
C SER A 83 16.21 -39.84 -13.46
N PRO A 84 15.39 -40.52 -14.28
CA PRO A 84 15.55 -40.56 -15.74
C PRO A 84 14.91 -39.37 -16.45
N GLY A 85 15.70 -38.72 -17.31
CA GLY A 85 15.28 -38.25 -18.63
C GLY A 85 14.24 -37.14 -18.73
N THR A 86 14.67 -35.96 -19.18
CA THR A 86 13.84 -34.93 -19.80
C THR A 86 13.32 -35.40 -21.16
N CYS A 87 12.34 -36.31 -21.20
CA CYS A 87 11.82 -36.86 -22.46
C CYS A 87 10.36 -36.48 -22.79
N SER A 88 9.70 -35.61 -22.01
CA SER A 88 8.35 -35.11 -22.36
C SER A 88 8.35 -33.82 -23.19
N LEU A 89 9.26 -33.68 -24.16
CA LEU A 89 9.09 -32.74 -25.27
C LEU A 89 8.95 -33.52 -26.58
N MET A 90 7.75 -33.42 -27.18
CA MET A 90 7.40 -33.49 -28.61
C MET A 90 6.22 -34.42 -28.92
N ASN A 91 5.11 -33.81 -29.34
CA ASN A 91 4.32 -34.28 -30.48
C ASN A 91 3.82 -33.00 -31.20
N VAL A 92 4.51 -32.51 -32.23
CA VAL A 92 4.33 -32.85 -33.67
C VAL A 92 2.87 -32.56 -34.08
N ARG A 93 2.56 -31.32 -34.52
CA ARG A 93 2.60 -30.71 -35.87
C ARG A 93 1.38 -30.99 -36.76
N GLU A 94 0.87 -29.88 -37.32
CA GLU A 94 0.30 -29.68 -38.66
C GLU A 94 -1.08 -30.27 -39.01
N LYS A 95 -2.04 -29.37 -39.27
CA LYS A 95 -2.85 -29.32 -40.52
C LYS A 95 -3.84 -28.14 -40.45
N ASP A 96 -3.63 -27.03 -41.15
CA ASP A 96 -3.94 -26.75 -42.57
C ASP A 96 -5.26 -25.98 -42.71
N GLY A 97 -5.26 -24.92 -43.54
CA GLY A 97 -6.41 -24.64 -44.41
C GLY A 97 -7.23 -23.37 -44.13
N SER A 98 -6.81 -22.26 -44.75
CA SER A 98 -7.57 -21.49 -45.75
C SER A 98 -9.09 -21.25 -45.55
N GLY A 99 -9.52 -19.99 -45.58
CA GLY A 99 -10.87 -19.66 -46.08
C GLY A 99 -11.50 -18.32 -45.72
N GLN A 100 -11.15 -17.27 -46.47
CA GLN A 100 -12.08 -16.27 -47.06
C GLN A 100 -12.92 -15.30 -46.18
N ASN A 101 -12.49 -14.03 -46.27
CA ASN A 101 -13.30 -12.83 -46.59
C ASN A 101 -14.70 -13.10 -47.19
N VAL A 102 -15.72 -12.46 -46.61
CA VAL A 102 -16.80 -11.78 -47.36
C VAL A 102 -17.16 -10.45 -46.68
N ASN A 103 -17.00 -9.35 -47.42
CA ASN A 103 -17.55 -8.03 -47.10
C ASN A 103 -19.06 -8.00 -47.44
N ALA A 104 -19.87 -7.34 -46.61
CA ALA A 104 -21.12 -6.72 -47.05
C ALA A 104 -21.39 -5.48 -46.18
N ALA A 105 -21.55 -4.35 -46.87
CA ALA A 105 -21.70 -3.01 -46.33
C ALA A 105 -23.05 -2.80 -45.62
N ASP A 106 -23.09 -1.88 -44.65
CA ASP A 106 -24.06 -0.77 -44.71
C ASP A 106 -23.61 0.41 -43.84
N SER A 107 -23.99 1.60 -44.31
CA SER A 107 -23.54 2.92 -43.91
C SER A 107 -24.44 3.48 -42.81
N SER A 108 -23.89 4.13 -41.79
CA SER A 108 -24.50 5.37 -41.29
C SER A 108 -23.49 6.18 -40.49
N GLU A 109 -23.22 7.36 -41.02
CA GLU A 109 -22.46 8.45 -40.43
C GLU A 109 -23.08 8.91 -39.11
N LYS A 110 -22.23 9.17 -38.12
CA LYS A 110 -22.34 10.30 -37.20
C LYS A 110 -21.15 10.33 -36.25
N GLU A 111 -20.19 11.19 -36.58
CA GLU A 111 -19.49 11.96 -35.56
C GLU A 111 -20.54 12.72 -34.71
N THR A 112 -20.34 13.16 -33.47
CA THR A 112 -19.17 13.70 -32.81
C THR A 112 -19.54 13.79 -31.32
N LYS A 113 -18.66 13.41 -30.40
CA LYS A 113 -18.41 14.16 -29.16
C LYS A 113 -17.24 13.53 -28.41
N GLY A 114 -16.08 14.16 -28.56
CA GLY A 114 -14.85 13.79 -27.90
C GLY A 114 -15.04 13.72 -26.39
N SER A 115 -14.64 12.57 -25.84
CA SER A 115 -14.45 12.40 -24.41
C SER A 115 -13.14 13.10 -24.02
N PHE A 116 -13.26 14.29 -23.41
CA PHE A 116 -12.14 14.97 -22.78
C PHE A 116 -11.73 14.20 -21.53
N PHE A 117 -10.72 13.34 -21.65
CA PHE A 117 -9.97 12.82 -20.52
C PHE A 117 -8.92 13.85 -20.14
N PHE A 118 -9.18 14.64 -19.10
CA PHE A 118 -8.14 15.46 -18.47
C PHE A 118 -7.62 14.69 -17.24
N CYS A 119 -6.46 14.08 -17.42
CA CYS A 119 -5.64 13.50 -16.36
C CYS A 119 -4.84 14.65 -15.73
N CYS A 120 -5.16 15.05 -14.50
CA CYS A 120 -4.33 16.00 -13.76
C CYS A 120 -3.06 15.29 -13.29
N SER A 121 -1.92 15.70 -13.85
CA SER A 121 -0.60 15.60 -13.23
C SER A 121 -0.35 16.80 -12.32
#